data_AF-A0A1G0TGG1-F1
#
_entry.id   AF-A0A1G0TGG1-F1
#
_cell.length_a   1.000
_cell.length_b   1.000
_cell.length_c   1.000
_cell.angle_alpha   90.00
_cell.angle_beta   90.00
_cell.angle_gamma   90.00
#
_symmetry.space_group_name_H-M   'P 1'
#
loop_
_entity.id
_entity.type
_entity.pdbx_description
1 polymer ?
#
loop_
_entity_poly.entity_id
_entity_poly.type
_entity_poly.pdbx_seq_one_letter_code
_entity_poly.pdbx_strand_id
1 'polypeptide(L)'
;RGTSLLTRSPKKYIGLFLVSAPSWWLFELFNSHLKNWQYIGKENFTNFEYALLASLSFSTVIPAVFGSAELASSFNWIKKIRIPFRLKNSSTTLLVFFTLGIFLLISILKWPDVFYPFVWITIFLLIEPFNIKRGFSSLLNFAKEGNWQPVISLSVGCLICAFFWEMWNVYSYPKWIYNLPHVNTPKLFEMPFPGYVGYIPFSFEIFTITSFVYGVTKTKLTDYLQIGQ
;
A
#
# COMPACT_ATOMS: atom_id res chain seq x y z
N ARG A 1 5.81 -20.73 4.28
CA ARG A 1 7.28 -20.81 4.47
C ARG A 1 7.54 -21.19 5.92
N GLY A 2 8.62 -21.88 6.27
CA GLY A 2 8.92 -22.27 7.67
C GLY A 2 9.48 -21.15 8.54
N THR A 3 9.32 -19.89 8.14
CA THR A 3 9.86 -18.69 8.81
C THR A 3 8.83 -17.56 8.75
N SER A 4 8.93 -16.56 9.62
CA SER A 4 8.14 -15.33 9.58
C SER A 4 9.04 -14.08 9.61
N LEU A 5 8.46 -12.93 9.28
CA LEU A 5 9.10 -11.62 9.43
C LEU A 5 9.63 -11.43 10.87
N LEU A 6 8.78 -11.68 11.87
CA LEU A 6 9.11 -11.57 13.29
C LEU A 6 10.31 -12.45 13.67
N THR A 7 10.33 -13.72 13.27
CA THR A 7 11.42 -14.65 13.64
C THR A 7 12.74 -14.31 12.93
N ARG A 8 12.69 -13.68 11.75
CA ARG A 8 13.90 -13.27 11.02
C ARG A 8 14.56 -12.03 11.64
N SER A 9 13.76 -11.05 12.08
CA SER A 9 14.30 -9.87 12.76
C SER A 9 13.20 -9.12 13.51
N PRO A 10 13.10 -9.26 14.84
CA PRO A 10 12.13 -8.51 15.65
C PRO A 10 12.29 -7.00 15.50
N LYS A 11 13.52 -6.49 15.40
CA LYS A 11 13.82 -5.06 15.22
C LYS A 11 13.25 -4.52 13.90
N LYS A 12 13.47 -5.23 12.79
CA LYS A 12 12.88 -4.85 11.49
C LYS A 12 11.36 -5.02 11.54
N TYR A 13 10.84 -6.06 12.20
CA TYR A 13 9.39 -6.22 12.35
C TYR A 13 8.75 -5.02 13.06
N ILE A 14 9.30 -4.57 14.19
CA ILE A 14 8.85 -3.36 14.90
C ILE A 14 8.95 -2.13 14.00
N GLY A 15 10.04 -2.02 13.22
CA GLY A 15 10.20 -0.94 12.24
C GLY A 15 9.06 -0.84 11.23
N LEU A 16 8.41 -1.94 10.85
CA LEU A 16 7.23 -1.90 9.97
C LEU A 16 6.06 -1.15 10.62
N PHE A 17 5.81 -1.35 11.91
CA PHE A 17 4.74 -0.65 12.63
C PHE A 17 5.01 0.86 12.71
N LEU A 18 6.28 1.23 12.96
CA LEU A 18 6.71 2.63 13.03
C LEU A 18 6.58 3.35 11.68
N VAL A 19 6.77 2.65 10.56
CA VAL A 19 6.55 3.22 9.22
C VAL A 19 5.06 3.25 8.86
N SER A 20 4.29 2.28 9.34
CA SER A 20 2.89 2.10 8.94
C SER A 20 1.98 3.25 9.38
N ALA A 21 2.07 3.68 10.63
CA ALA A 21 1.22 4.77 11.14
C ALA A 21 1.39 6.10 10.36
N PRO A 22 2.60 6.66 10.18
CA PRO A 22 2.76 7.89 9.40
C PRO A 22 2.41 7.70 7.93
N SER A 23 2.62 6.50 7.37
CA SER A 23 2.20 6.19 6.00
C SER A 23 0.68 6.27 5.85
N TRP A 24 -0.10 5.76 6.80
CA TRP A 24 -1.56 5.88 6.75
C TRP A 24 -2.04 7.32 6.98
N TRP A 25 -1.40 8.06 7.90
CA TRP A 25 -1.73 9.48 8.11
C TRP A 25 -1.54 10.34 6.85
N LEU A 26 -0.63 9.96 5.95
CA LEU A 26 -0.54 10.58 4.62
C LEU A 26 -1.82 10.37 3.79
N PHE A 27 -2.42 9.18 3.83
CA PHE A 27 -3.71 8.92 3.17
C PHE A 27 -4.86 9.65 3.86
N GLU A 28 -4.85 9.78 5.18
CA GLU A 28 -5.80 10.62 5.91
C GLU A 28 -5.68 12.10 5.50
N LEU A 29 -4.46 12.58 5.22
CA LEU A 29 -4.26 13.94 4.71
C LEU A 29 -4.90 14.11 3.33
N PHE A 30 -4.73 13.15 2.41
CA PHE A 30 -5.45 13.18 1.13
C PHE A 30 -6.95 13.09 1.32
N ASN A 31 -7.42 12.22 2.19
CA ASN A 31 -8.83 12.04 2.50
C ASN A 31 -9.45 13.27 3.16
N SER A 32 -8.67 14.08 3.87
CA SER A 32 -9.14 15.36 4.41
C SER A 32 -9.62 16.30 3.31
N HIS A 33 -9.08 16.17 2.08
CA HIS A 33 -9.51 16.87 0.88
C HIS A 33 -10.55 16.08 0.08
N LEU A 34 -10.31 14.78 -0.14
CA LEU A 34 -11.13 13.93 -1.02
C LEU A 34 -12.47 13.51 -0.41
N LYS A 35 -12.53 13.37 0.92
CA LYS A 35 -13.70 12.87 1.67
C LYS A 35 -14.22 11.51 1.17
N ASN A 36 -13.33 10.67 0.65
CA ASN A 36 -13.64 9.33 0.13
C ASN A 36 -14.10 8.35 1.20
N TRP A 37 -13.58 8.48 2.43
CA TRP A 37 -14.03 7.70 3.58
C TRP A 37 -14.21 8.58 4.82
N GLN A 38 -15.06 8.13 5.72
CA GLN A 38 -15.29 8.77 7.02
C GLN A 38 -15.45 7.73 8.12
N TYR A 39 -15.10 8.11 9.35
CA TYR A 39 -15.19 7.26 10.52
C TYR A 39 -16.43 7.62 11.33
N ILE A 40 -17.40 6.72 11.37
CA ILE A 40 -18.61 6.84 12.22
C ILE A 40 -18.25 6.36 13.62
N GLY A 41 -18.63 7.13 14.65
CA GLY A 41 -18.27 6.88 16.03
C GLY A 41 -17.00 7.60 16.48
N LYS A 42 -16.32 8.33 15.58
CA LYS A 42 -15.18 9.18 15.92
C LYS A 42 -15.55 10.29 16.90
N GLU A 43 -16.78 10.79 16.81
CA GLU A 43 -17.36 11.84 17.65
C GLU A 43 -17.41 11.48 19.15
N ASN A 44 -17.29 10.18 19.49
CA ASN A 44 -17.27 9.71 20.88
C ASN A 44 -15.89 9.85 21.54
N PHE A 45 -14.87 10.31 20.82
CA PHE A 45 -13.50 10.43 21.29
C PHE A 45 -13.04 11.88 21.23
N THR A 46 -12.17 12.26 22.17
CA THR A 46 -11.40 13.49 22.01
C THR A 46 -10.44 13.36 20.82
N ASN A 47 -10.00 14.49 20.27
CA ASN A 47 -9.04 14.49 19.15
C ASN A 47 -7.75 13.74 19.49
N PHE A 48 -7.30 13.81 20.75
CA PHE A 48 -6.08 13.13 21.21
C PHE A 48 -6.29 11.61 21.33
N GLU A 49 -7.38 11.16 21.95
CA GLU A 49 -7.71 9.74 22.06
C GLU A 49 -7.89 9.11 20.68
N TYR A 50 -8.63 9.79 19.80
CA TYR A 50 -8.77 9.35 18.41
C TYR A 50 -7.41 9.24 17.72
N ALA A 51 -6.55 10.26 17.82
CA ALA A 51 -5.25 10.25 17.18
C ALA A 51 -4.37 9.09 17.69
N LEU A 52 -4.42 8.79 18.99
CA LEU A 52 -3.67 7.68 19.58
C LEU A 52 -4.19 6.31 19.13
N LEU A 53 -5.50 6.07 19.25
CA LEU A 53 -6.14 4.81 18.87
C LEU A 53 -6.06 4.57 17.36
N ALA A 54 -6.30 5.60 16.56
CA ALA A 54 -6.16 5.54 15.11
C ALA A 54 -4.71 5.23 14.72
N SER A 55 -3.72 5.91 15.33
CA SER A 55 -2.30 5.62 15.06
C SER A 55 -1.93 4.18 15.40
N LEU A 56 -2.47 3.63 16.49
CA LEU A 56 -2.27 2.23 16.85
C LEU A 56 -2.84 1.29 15.78
N SER A 57 -4.09 1.50 15.35
CA SER A 57 -4.70 0.73 14.27
C SER A 57 -3.95 0.88 12.94
N PHE A 58 -3.56 2.10 12.59
CA PHE A 58 -2.80 2.39 11.37
C PHE A 58 -1.40 1.75 11.39
N SER A 59 -0.82 1.56 12.57
CA SER A 59 0.48 0.90 12.70
C SER A 59 0.47 -0.56 12.23
N THR A 60 -0.70 -1.22 12.16
CA THR A 60 -0.77 -2.64 11.80
C THR A 60 -0.89 -2.90 10.29
N VAL A 61 -1.13 -1.85 9.49
CA VAL A 61 -1.44 -1.98 8.05
C VAL A 61 -0.28 -2.61 7.27
N ILE A 62 0.91 -2.00 7.29
CA ILE A 62 2.10 -2.52 6.58
C ILE A 62 2.51 -3.91 7.05
N PRO A 63 2.68 -4.20 8.37
CA PRO A 63 3.07 -5.54 8.80
C PRO A 63 2.03 -6.61 8.42
N ALA A 64 0.73 -6.29 8.43
CA ALA A 64 -0.31 -7.20 7.97
C ALA A 64 -0.19 -7.48 6.46
N VAL A 65 -0.10 -6.44 5.62
CA VAL A 65 0.01 -6.63 4.16
C VAL A 65 1.29 -7.37 3.79
N PHE A 66 2.42 -7.06 4.40
CA PHE A 66 3.68 -7.73 4.10
C PHE A 66 3.70 -9.18 4.58
N GLY A 67 3.12 -9.47 5.74
CA GLY A 67 2.93 -10.85 6.21
C GLY A 67 2.04 -11.66 5.27
N SER A 68 0.90 -11.10 4.87
CA SER A 68 -0.01 -11.72 3.90
C SER A 68 0.61 -11.87 2.52
N ALA A 69 1.46 -10.92 2.08
CA ALA A 69 2.18 -11.01 0.82
C ALA A 69 3.22 -12.14 0.84
N GLU A 70 3.91 -12.36 1.97
CA GLU A 70 4.82 -13.49 2.10
C GLU A 70 4.10 -14.84 2.18
N LEU A 71 2.92 -14.88 2.77
CA LEU A 71 2.03 -16.04 2.68
C LEU A 71 1.61 -16.29 1.23
N ALA A 72 1.14 -15.26 0.52
CA ALA A 72 0.77 -15.35 -0.88
C ALA A 72 1.94 -15.80 -1.77
N SER A 73 3.16 -15.31 -1.52
CA SER A 73 4.36 -15.73 -2.25
C SER A 73 4.67 -17.23 -2.09
N SER A 74 4.08 -17.90 -1.09
CA SER A 74 4.21 -19.34 -0.91
C SER A 74 3.31 -20.18 -1.82
N PHE A 75 2.27 -19.59 -2.42
CA PHE A 75 1.33 -20.28 -3.29
C PHE A 75 1.99 -20.72 -4.60
N ASN A 76 1.76 -21.98 -4.98
CA ASN A 76 2.41 -22.59 -6.14
C ASN A 76 2.11 -21.86 -7.45
N TRP A 77 0.91 -21.33 -7.62
CA TRP A 77 0.55 -20.59 -8.84
C TRP A 77 1.31 -19.26 -8.93
N ILE A 78 1.49 -18.53 -7.82
CA ILE A 78 2.26 -17.27 -7.78
C ILE A 78 3.74 -17.52 -8.09
N LYS A 79 4.34 -18.57 -7.52
CA LYS A 79 5.74 -18.94 -7.81
C LYS A 79 5.98 -19.30 -9.29
N LYS A 80 4.96 -19.84 -9.95
CA LYS A 80 5.03 -20.28 -11.35
C LYS A 80 4.72 -19.18 -12.35
N ILE A 81 4.24 -18.02 -11.91
CA ILE A 81 3.96 -16.90 -12.82
C ILE A 81 5.25 -16.44 -13.50
N ARG A 82 5.22 -16.47 -14.82
CA ARG A 82 6.25 -15.89 -15.68
C ARG A 82 5.53 -14.94 -16.64
N ILE A 83 5.67 -13.64 -16.42
CA ILE A 83 5.15 -12.64 -17.35
C ILE A 83 6.34 -12.17 -18.20
N PRO A 84 6.34 -12.40 -19.53
CA PRO A 84 7.47 -12.06 -20.40
C PRO A 84 7.62 -10.56 -20.65
N PHE A 85 6.91 -9.72 -19.90
CA PHE A 85 7.01 -8.28 -19.96
C PHE A 85 8.16 -7.80 -19.07
N ARG A 86 9.12 -7.11 -19.67
CA ARG A 86 10.26 -6.50 -18.96
C ARG A 86 10.16 -4.99 -19.07
N LEU A 87 9.93 -4.33 -17.94
CA LEU A 87 9.97 -2.87 -17.89
C LEU A 87 11.42 -2.40 -18.03
N LYS A 88 11.69 -1.60 -19.07
CA LYS A 88 12.98 -0.93 -19.20
C LYS A 88 13.07 0.11 -18.09
N ASN A 89 13.92 -0.11 -17.11
CA ASN A 89 14.26 0.88 -16.10
C ASN A 89 15.26 1.90 -16.68
N SER A 90 14.77 2.77 -17.57
CA SER A 90 15.55 3.83 -18.23
C SER A 90 15.34 5.18 -17.54
N SER A 91 16.28 6.11 -17.68
CA SER A 91 16.11 7.48 -17.18
C SER A 91 14.82 8.13 -17.69
N THR A 92 14.42 7.84 -18.93
CA THR A 92 13.15 8.29 -19.52
C THR A 92 11.95 7.71 -18.79
N THR A 93 11.95 6.41 -18.48
CA THR A 93 10.87 5.74 -17.73
C THR A 93 10.72 6.35 -16.34
N LEU A 94 11.84 6.58 -15.65
CA LEU A 94 11.84 7.21 -14.33
C LEU A 94 11.30 8.64 -14.37
N LEU A 95 11.66 9.40 -15.41
CA LEU A 95 11.14 10.75 -15.62
C LEU A 95 9.64 10.72 -15.88
N VAL A 96 9.15 9.83 -16.75
CA VAL A 96 7.72 9.67 -17.05
C VAL A 96 6.92 9.31 -15.80
N PHE A 97 7.43 8.39 -14.97
CA PHE A 97 6.78 8.04 -13.70
C PHE A 97 6.65 9.26 -12.79
N PHE A 98 7.75 10.00 -12.62
CA PHE A 98 7.76 11.17 -11.75
C PHE A 98 6.85 12.29 -12.27
N THR A 99 6.91 12.63 -13.56
CA THR A 99 6.07 13.68 -14.16
C THR A 99 4.60 13.29 -14.15
N LEU A 100 4.27 12.02 -14.40
CA LEU A 100 2.90 11.50 -14.27
C LEU A 100 2.42 11.58 -12.82
N GLY A 101 3.26 11.22 -11.85
CA GLY A 101 2.93 11.36 -10.42
C GLY A 101 2.62 12.80 -10.03
N ILE A 102 3.40 13.77 -10.50
CA ILE A 102 3.13 15.20 -10.27
C ILE A 102 1.83 15.64 -10.94
N PHE A 103 1.61 15.24 -12.20
CA PHE A 103 0.39 15.54 -12.93
C PHE A 103 -0.85 14.98 -12.20
N LEU A 104 -0.80 13.73 -11.75
CA LEU A 104 -1.89 13.10 -11.01
C LEU A 104 -2.11 13.76 -9.66
N LEU A 105 -1.05 14.08 -8.92
CA LEU A 105 -1.16 14.82 -7.65
C LEU A 105 -1.89 16.15 -7.84
N ILE A 106 -1.48 16.95 -8.84
CA ILE A 106 -2.14 18.22 -9.15
C ILE A 106 -3.61 17.99 -9.57
N SER A 107 -3.87 16.93 -10.34
CA SER A 107 -5.22 16.61 -10.82
C SER A 107 -6.15 16.15 -9.71
N ILE A 108 -5.65 15.36 -8.75
CA ILE A 108 -6.37 14.95 -7.53
C ILE A 108 -6.80 16.19 -6.72
N LEU A 109 -5.90 17.18 -6.58
CA LEU A 109 -6.19 18.39 -5.82
C LEU A 109 -7.20 19.30 -6.54
N LYS A 110 -7.10 19.42 -7.87
CA LYS A 110 -7.96 20.30 -8.67
C LYS A 110 -9.33 19.70 -9.00
N TRP A 111 -9.40 18.39 -9.24
CA TRP A 111 -10.60 17.68 -9.67
C TRP A 111 -10.80 16.41 -8.82
N PRO A 112 -11.03 16.56 -7.51
CA PRO A 112 -11.11 15.44 -6.58
C PRO A 112 -12.19 14.43 -6.98
N ASP A 113 -13.35 14.88 -7.46
CA ASP A 113 -14.47 14.00 -7.82
C ASP A 113 -14.17 13.01 -8.97
N VAL A 114 -13.16 13.32 -9.78
CA VAL A 114 -12.76 12.50 -10.95
C VAL A 114 -11.46 11.75 -10.69
N PHE A 115 -10.47 12.41 -10.10
CA PHE A 115 -9.12 11.85 -9.96
C PHE A 115 -8.87 11.14 -8.64
N TYR A 116 -9.84 11.10 -7.71
CA TYR A 116 -9.70 10.40 -6.43
C TYR A 116 -9.14 8.96 -6.52
N PRO A 117 -9.43 8.13 -7.54
CA PRO A 117 -8.91 6.76 -7.56
C PRO A 117 -7.38 6.70 -7.70
N PHE A 118 -6.77 7.75 -8.26
CA PHE A 118 -5.33 7.81 -8.48
C PHE A 118 -4.54 8.10 -7.20
N VAL A 119 -5.20 8.42 -6.09
CA VAL A 119 -4.51 8.58 -4.79
C VAL A 119 -3.72 7.33 -4.42
N TRP A 120 -4.22 6.14 -4.80
CA TRP A 120 -3.64 4.84 -4.46
C TRP A 120 -2.43 4.43 -5.30
N ILE A 121 -2.00 5.24 -6.28
CA ILE A 121 -0.79 4.98 -7.09
C ILE A 121 0.14 6.20 -7.20
N THR A 122 -0.32 7.38 -6.78
CA THR A 122 0.41 8.64 -6.94
C THR A 122 1.73 8.64 -6.15
N ILE A 123 1.74 8.17 -4.91
CA ILE A 123 2.94 8.13 -4.09
C ILE A 123 3.96 7.13 -4.63
N PHE A 124 3.49 5.99 -5.16
CA PHE A 124 4.35 5.04 -5.86
C PHE A 124 5.06 5.72 -7.04
N LEU A 125 4.32 6.41 -7.91
CA LEU A 125 4.88 7.11 -9.08
C LEU A 125 5.90 8.19 -8.69
N LEU A 126 5.68 8.87 -7.57
CA LEU A 126 6.56 9.92 -7.08
C LEU A 126 7.83 9.37 -6.44
N ILE A 127 7.74 8.35 -5.58
CA ILE A 127 8.87 7.89 -4.75
C ILE A 127 9.68 6.78 -5.43
N GLU A 128 9.06 5.91 -6.22
CA GLU A 128 9.73 4.76 -6.84
C GLU A 128 10.96 5.16 -7.69
N PRO A 129 10.92 6.24 -8.50
CA PRO A 129 12.10 6.73 -9.21
C PRO A 129 13.27 7.11 -8.31
N PHE A 130 13.01 7.63 -7.10
CA PHE A 130 14.05 7.97 -6.14
C PHE A 130 14.66 6.72 -5.52
N ASN A 131 13.84 5.74 -5.15
CA ASN A 131 14.32 4.46 -4.63
C ASN A 131 15.30 3.80 -5.61
N ILE A 132 14.96 3.79 -6.90
CA ILE A 132 15.83 3.25 -7.96
C ILE A 132 17.13 4.04 -8.06
N LYS A 133 17.05 5.37 -8.15
CA LYS A 133 18.25 6.24 -8.24
C LYS A 133 19.19 6.11 -7.04
N ARG A 134 18.64 5.82 -5.85
CA ARG A 134 19.41 5.62 -4.61
C ARG A 134 19.83 4.16 -4.38
N GLY A 135 19.47 3.23 -5.26
CA GLY A 135 19.79 1.80 -5.11
C GLY A 135 19.04 1.11 -3.96
N PHE A 136 17.92 1.68 -3.52
CA PHE A 136 17.03 1.08 -2.54
C PHE A 136 16.18 -0.04 -3.17
N SER A 137 15.44 -0.77 -2.34
CA SER A 137 14.49 -1.78 -2.82
C SER A 137 13.43 -1.13 -3.73
N SER A 138 13.08 -1.83 -4.82
CA SER A 138 12.20 -1.30 -5.87
C SER A 138 11.41 -2.44 -6.52
N LEU A 139 10.11 -2.20 -6.77
CA LEU A 139 9.25 -3.12 -7.51
C LEU A 139 9.57 -3.15 -9.00
N LEU A 140 9.95 -2.00 -9.58
CA LEU A 140 10.32 -1.93 -10.99
C LEU A 140 11.59 -2.71 -11.30
N ASN A 141 12.51 -2.86 -10.35
CA ASN A 141 13.70 -3.70 -10.53
C ASN A 141 13.33 -5.19 -10.67
N PHE A 142 12.37 -5.69 -9.90
CA PHE A 142 11.85 -7.05 -10.08
C PHE A 142 11.17 -7.23 -11.45
N ALA A 143 10.34 -6.26 -11.85
CA ALA A 143 9.67 -6.28 -13.15
C ALA A 143 10.66 -6.18 -14.33
N LYS A 144 11.78 -5.46 -14.18
CA LYS A 144 12.86 -5.39 -15.17
C LYS A 144 13.49 -6.76 -15.43
N GLU A 145 13.66 -7.56 -14.38
CA GLU A 145 14.19 -8.93 -14.45
C GLU A 145 13.13 -9.94 -14.96
N GLY A 146 11.90 -9.49 -15.21
CA GLY A 146 10.76 -10.36 -15.56
C GLY A 146 10.21 -11.16 -14.37
N ASN A 147 10.65 -10.82 -13.15
CA ASN A 147 10.14 -11.42 -11.92
C ASN A 147 8.92 -10.64 -11.41
N TRP A 148 7.73 -11.08 -11.79
CA TRP A 148 6.47 -10.47 -11.37
C TRP A 148 5.93 -11.04 -10.06
N GLN A 149 6.60 -12.04 -9.49
CA GLN A 149 6.17 -12.69 -8.26
C GLN A 149 6.01 -11.70 -7.09
N PRO A 150 6.92 -10.73 -6.83
CA PRO A 150 6.72 -9.71 -5.80
C PRO A 150 5.47 -8.86 -6.00
N VAL A 151 5.24 -8.41 -7.23
CA VAL A 151 4.10 -7.56 -7.59
C VAL A 151 2.81 -8.30 -7.31
N ILE A 152 2.67 -9.54 -7.81
CA ILE A 152 1.47 -10.35 -7.59
C ILE A 152 1.33 -10.75 -6.12
N SER A 153 2.42 -11.08 -5.43
CA SER A 153 2.40 -11.43 -4.01
C SER A 153 1.88 -10.29 -3.15
N LEU A 154 2.33 -9.05 -3.41
CA LEU A 154 1.83 -7.85 -2.73
C LEU A 154 0.36 -7.60 -3.03
N SER A 155 -0.05 -7.67 -4.30
CA SER A 155 -1.45 -7.50 -4.70
C SER A 155 -2.37 -8.49 -4.01
N VAL A 156 -2.03 -9.78 -4.04
CA VAL A 156 -2.83 -10.85 -3.43
C VAL A 156 -2.81 -10.74 -1.92
N GLY A 157 -1.64 -10.49 -1.31
CA GLY A 157 -1.52 -10.28 0.13
C GLY A 157 -2.36 -9.11 0.63
N CYS A 158 -2.38 -8.01 -0.11
CA CYS A 158 -3.20 -6.85 0.22
C CYS A 158 -4.69 -7.11 0.01
N LEU A 159 -5.08 -7.85 -1.04
CA LEU A 159 -6.48 -8.23 -1.26
C LEU A 159 -7.00 -9.19 -0.17
N ILE A 160 -6.16 -10.09 0.33
CA ILE A 160 -6.49 -10.92 1.50
C ILE A 160 -6.75 -10.03 2.71
N CYS A 161 -5.85 -9.08 3.00
CA CYS A 161 -6.06 -8.12 4.09
C CYS A 161 -7.33 -7.30 3.90
N ALA A 162 -7.55 -6.75 2.71
CA ALA A 162 -8.73 -5.98 2.36
C ALA A 162 -10.02 -6.77 2.61
N PHE A 163 -10.08 -8.03 2.17
CA PHE A 163 -11.24 -8.88 2.42
C PHE A 163 -11.57 -8.96 3.91
N PHE A 164 -10.57 -9.24 4.76
CA PHE A 164 -10.77 -9.36 6.20
C PHE A 164 -11.04 -8.02 6.89
N TRP A 165 -10.36 -6.94 6.47
CA TRP A 165 -10.61 -5.61 6.99
C TRP A 165 -12.05 -5.19 6.75
N GLU A 166 -12.54 -5.32 5.51
CA GLU A 166 -13.93 -4.96 5.20
C GLU A 166 -14.92 -5.87 5.92
N MET A 167 -14.64 -7.18 6.03
CA MET A 167 -15.48 -8.12 6.76
C MET A 167 -15.60 -7.76 8.25
N TRP A 168 -14.48 -7.44 8.91
CA TRP A 168 -14.49 -7.03 10.31
C TRP A 168 -15.11 -5.65 10.50
N ASN A 169 -14.92 -4.74 9.54
CA ASN A 169 -15.46 -3.39 9.59
C ASN A 169 -16.99 -3.37 9.65
N VAL A 170 -17.67 -4.32 9.00
CA VAL A 170 -19.14 -4.48 9.06
C VAL A 170 -19.64 -4.48 10.51
N TYR A 171 -18.94 -5.21 11.40
CA TYR A 171 -19.33 -5.42 12.79
C TYR A 171 -18.54 -4.55 13.79
N SER A 172 -17.72 -3.62 13.31
CA SER A 172 -16.93 -2.74 14.17
C SER A 172 -17.70 -1.47 14.57
N TYR A 173 -17.33 -0.90 15.71
CA TYR A 173 -17.66 0.48 16.10
C TYR A 173 -16.53 1.04 16.97
N PRO A 174 -15.90 2.18 16.62
CA PRO A 174 -16.08 2.96 15.40
C PRO A 174 -15.82 2.16 14.11
N LYS A 175 -16.44 2.58 13.00
CA LYS A 175 -16.29 1.95 11.69
C LYS A 175 -16.00 2.97 10.60
N TRP A 176 -15.31 2.56 9.54
CA TRP A 176 -15.15 3.41 8.36
C TRP A 176 -16.23 3.09 7.34
N ILE A 177 -16.74 4.13 6.67
CA ILE A 177 -17.65 3.98 5.54
C ILE A 177 -17.13 4.78 4.35
N TYR A 178 -17.42 4.28 3.15
CA TYR A 178 -17.00 4.89 1.90
C TYR A 178 -18.10 5.78 1.31
N ASN A 179 -17.69 6.92 0.80
CA ASN A 179 -18.48 7.83 -0.02
C ASN A 179 -17.68 8.17 -1.28
N LEU A 180 -17.76 7.31 -2.28
CA LEU A 180 -17.03 7.46 -3.53
C LEU A 180 -17.91 8.16 -4.57
N PRO A 181 -17.41 9.20 -5.26
CA PRO A 181 -18.12 9.77 -6.40
C PRO A 181 -18.52 8.67 -7.41
N HIS A 182 -19.82 8.57 -7.69
CA HIS A 182 -20.45 7.69 -8.69
C HIS A 182 -20.34 6.16 -8.46
N VAL A 183 -19.61 5.68 -7.45
CA VAL A 183 -19.24 4.25 -7.35
C VAL A 183 -19.42 3.71 -5.92
N ASN A 184 -20.65 3.70 -5.43
CA ASN A 184 -20.97 3.22 -4.07
C ASN A 184 -21.58 1.82 -4.01
N THR A 185 -21.97 1.24 -5.14
CA THR A 185 -22.69 -0.05 -5.20
C THR A 185 -22.35 -0.84 -6.48
N PRO A 186 -22.45 -2.18 -6.48
CA PRO A 186 -22.71 -3.03 -5.31
C PRO A 186 -21.49 -3.11 -4.38
N LYS A 187 -21.74 -3.46 -3.12
CA LYS A 187 -20.70 -3.61 -2.09
C LYS A 187 -20.43 -5.06 -1.78
N LEU A 188 -19.17 -5.37 -1.49
CA LEU A 188 -18.78 -6.56 -0.76
C LEU A 188 -18.36 -6.07 0.63
N PHE A 189 -19.11 -6.47 1.67
CA PHE A 189 -19.01 -5.86 2.99
C PHE A 189 -19.20 -4.33 2.93
N GLU A 190 -18.29 -3.52 3.48
CA GLU A 190 -18.41 -2.05 3.49
C GLU A 190 -17.92 -1.37 2.20
N MET A 191 -17.05 -2.04 1.44
CA MET A 191 -16.39 -1.48 0.25
C MET A 191 -17.12 -1.79 -1.05
N PRO A 192 -17.34 -0.79 -1.93
CA PRO A 192 -17.81 -1.02 -3.31
C PRO A 192 -16.82 -1.88 -4.10
N PHE A 193 -17.32 -2.76 -5.00
CA PHE A 193 -16.45 -3.65 -5.77
C PHE A 193 -15.27 -2.95 -6.49
N PRO A 194 -15.47 -1.81 -7.18
CA PRO A 194 -14.35 -1.13 -7.82
C PRO A 194 -13.31 -0.60 -6.84
N GLY A 195 -13.71 -0.34 -5.59
CA GLY A 195 -12.81 0.03 -4.51
C GLY A 195 -11.75 -1.04 -4.22
N TYR A 196 -12.07 -2.33 -4.40
CA TYR A 196 -11.10 -3.40 -4.19
C TYR A 196 -9.91 -3.34 -5.15
N VAL A 197 -10.10 -2.77 -6.34
CA VAL A 197 -9.02 -2.55 -7.30
C VAL A 197 -7.98 -1.59 -6.73
N GLY A 198 -8.37 -0.64 -5.87
CA GLY A 198 -7.47 0.31 -5.20
C GLY A 198 -6.49 -0.35 -4.23
N TYR A 199 -6.82 -1.50 -3.64
CA TYR A 199 -5.91 -2.23 -2.75
C TYR A 199 -4.67 -2.80 -3.47
N ILE A 200 -4.78 -3.04 -4.78
CA ILE A 200 -3.66 -3.50 -5.59
C ILE A 200 -2.54 -2.45 -5.65
N PRO A 201 -2.76 -1.23 -6.21
CA PRO A 201 -1.73 -0.21 -6.26
C PRO A 201 -1.36 0.33 -4.86
N PHE A 202 -2.31 0.33 -3.90
CA PHE A 202 -2.01 0.66 -2.50
C PHE A 202 -0.87 -0.21 -1.93
N SER A 203 -0.87 -1.51 -2.24
CA SER A 203 0.21 -2.42 -1.82
C SER A 203 1.59 -2.02 -2.36
N PHE A 204 1.64 -1.37 -3.52
CA PHE A 204 2.87 -0.88 -4.14
C PHE A 204 3.33 0.42 -3.45
N GLU A 205 2.39 1.31 -3.11
CA GLU A 205 2.72 2.54 -2.39
C GLU A 205 3.36 2.26 -1.03
N ILE A 206 2.74 1.38 -0.23
CA ILE A 206 3.31 1.03 1.07
C ILE A 206 4.66 0.30 0.95
N PHE A 207 4.86 -0.49 -0.10
CA PHE A 207 6.16 -1.10 -0.40
C PHE A 207 7.21 -0.05 -0.73
N THR A 208 6.88 0.92 -1.58
CA THR A 208 7.78 1.98 -2.02
C THR A 208 8.11 2.95 -0.88
N ILE A 209 7.13 3.33 -0.06
CA ILE A 209 7.35 4.14 1.15
C ILE A 209 8.26 3.39 2.13
N THR A 210 7.97 2.11 2.41
CA THR A 210 8.80 1.33 3.33
C THR A 210 10.22 1.14 2.80
N SER A 211 10.37 0.89 1.50
CA SER A 211 11.66 0.78 0.83
C SER A 211 12.48 2.07 0.93
N PHE A 212 11.82 3.22 0.83
CA PHE A 212 12.46 4.52 1.03
C PHE A 212 12.98 4.68 2.46
N VAL A 213 12.13 4.45 3.47
CA VAL A 213 12.52 4.61 4.89
C VAL A 213 13.63 3.63 5.28
N TYR A 214 13.52 2.37 4.87
CA TYR A 214 14.54 1.35 5.13
C TYR A 214 15.85 1.68 4.39
N GLY A 215 15.76 2.14 3.15
CA GLY A 215 16.92 2.56 2.37
C GLY A 215 17.69 3.70 3.02
N VAL A 216 16.99 4.71 3.55
CA VAL A 216 17.59 5.84 4.29
C VAL A 216 18.30 5.34 5.56
N THR A 217 17.79 4.30 6.21
CA THR A 217 18.43 3.64 7.36
C THR A 217 19.46 2.57 6.95
N LYS A 218 19.91 2.59 5.69
CA LYS A 218 20.92 1.67 5.10
C LYS A 218 20.54 0.19 5.20
N THR A 219 19.24 -0.12 5.27
CA THR A 219 18.71 -1.48 5.29
C THR A 219 17.94 -1.73 3.99
N LYS A 220 18.21 -2.80 3.27
CA LYS A 220 17.36 -3.19 2.13
C LYS A 220 16.14 -3.93 2.63
N LEU A 221 14.95 -3.49 2.21
CA LEU A 221 13.69 -4.15 2.57
C LEU A 221 13.63 -5.57 1.99
N THR A 222 14.14 -5.75 0.77
CA THR A 222 14.15 -7.05 0.05
C THR A 222 15.04 -8.11 0.70
N ASP A 223 16.00 -7.72 1.53
CA ASP A 223 16.80 -8.68 2.31
C ASP A 223 15.98 -9.27 3.47
N TYR A 224 14.86 -8.64 3.81
CA TYR A 224 14.02 -8.99 4.93
C TYR A 224 12.62 -9.48 4.53
N LEU A 225 11.99 -8.85 3.55
CA LEU A 225 10.69 -9.21 2.99
C LEU A 225 10.88 -10.16 1.79
N GLN A 226 10.47 -11.43 1.96
CA GLN A 226 10.73 -12.48 0.97
C GLN A 226 9.50 -12.77 0.10
N ILE A 227 9.30 -11.95 -0.93
CA ILE A 227 8.13 -12.03 -1.83
C ILE A 227 8.46 -12.38 -3.29
N GLY A 228 9.75 -12.49 -3.64
CA GLY A 228 10.21 -12.79 -5.01
C GLY A 228 11.35 -13.79 -5.10
N GLN A 229 11.56 -14.57 -4.03
CA GLN A 229 12.56 -15.64 -3.95
C GLN A 229 11.91 -16.99 -4.25
#